data_AF-A0A7S4R862-F1
#
_entry.id   AF-A0A7S4R862-F1
#
_cell.length_a   1.000
_cell.length_b   1.000
_cell.length_c   1.000
_cell.angle_alpha   90.00
_cell.angle_beta   90.00
_cell.angle_gamma   90.00
#
_symmetry.space_group_name_H-M   'P 1'
#
loop_
_entity.id
_entity.type
_entity.pdbx_description
1 polymer ?
#
loop_
_entity_poly.entity_id
_entity_poly.type
_entity_poly.pdbx_seq_one_letter_code
_entity_poly.pdbx_strand_id
1 'polypeptide(L)'
;FVTKYASDGDKADSIELVRERSSSSAKHHIGIAHTRWATHGGKTDENAHPHVDSSGKIALVHNGTLNNANELRRELQSLGHVFSSQTDTEVIAKLIGHYRDKDPSLSTRDATEIALNRCDGTWGLCIMCTDEPDELVVACNGSPLVIGIGDDRTFIASETSAFNRYTKNFISMKDGEIGVLHADGRTLDLTRKQRAPDQEVKLSPDPFPHWTLKECVEQPEAIARALGFGGRLSSDRILLGGLDANLERLSKIKYMTLSACGTSLNASKYAERLMKHLGSFDTVTSIDAAETEVKDFPNTNEKHETGLIVVSQSGETKDVHRVVLNAMDRDVTVMSVVNAVGSLIARTTKLGVYCNAGRENAVASTKAFTTQITVLALIALWFRQTRDLMQGRKSSSTESIRLKEALMRLPITFGMAMKTRPQCLEVAQRLKDKEHCFVLGKGEIDFMSLLFPVWFVYF
;
A
#
# COMPACT_ATOMS: atom_id res chain seq x y z
N PHE A 1 -21.44 15.93 -17.47
CA PHE A 1 -22.40 15.22 -16.59
C PHE A 1 -21.62 14.55 -15.48
N VAL A 2 -22.09 14.65 -14.23
CA VAL A 2 -21.49 13.96 -13.07
C VAL A 2 -22.53 12.99 -12.54
N THR A 3 -22.16 11.72 -12.47
CA THR A 3 -22.98 10.67 -11.88
C THR A 3 -22.17 10.00 -10.79
N LYS A 4 -22.72 9.91 -9.59
CA LYS A 4 -22.03 9.37 -8.42
C LYS A 4 -23.01 8.66 -7.50
N TYR A 5 -22.62 7.48 -7.02
CA TYR A 5 -23.43 6.64 -6.15
C TYR A 5 -22.57 6.04 -5.04
N ALA A 6 -23.09 6.05 -3.82
CA ALA A 6 -22.65 5.24 -2.72
C ALA A 6 -23.29 3.84 -2.82
N SER A 7 -22.65 2.84 -2.22
CA SER A 7 -23.26 1.51 -2.13
C SER A 7 -24.37 1.48 -1.08
N ASP A 8 -25.46 0.75 -1.36
CA ASP A 8 -26.56 0.54 -0.42
C ASP A 8 -26.22 -0.59 0.57
N GLY A 9 -26.25 -0.28 1.87
CA GLY A 9 -25.92 -1.22 2.94
C GLY A 9 -24.60 -1.96 2.67
N ASP A 10 -24.68 -3.29 2.58
CA ASP A 10 -23.56 -4.20 2.37
C ASP A 10 -23.43 -4.71 0.91
N LYS A 11 -24.23 -4.19 -0.03
CA LYS A 11 -24.42 -4.78 -1.37
C LYS A 11 -23.29 -4.49 -2.38
N ALA A 12 -22.36 -3.57 -2.06
CA ALA A 12 -21.25 -3.16 -2.94
C ALA A 12 -21.67 -2.86 -4.41
N ASP A 13 -22.86 -2.28 -4.58
CA ASP A 13 -23.61 -2.13 -5.85
C ASP A 13 -23.35 -0.81 -6.61
N SER A 14 -22.51 0.08 -6.08
CA SER A 14 -22.31 1.43 -6.64
C SER A 14 -21.87 1.43 -8.11
N ILE A 15 -21.05 0.47 -8.54
CA ILE A 15 -20.62 0.35 -9.94
C ILE A 15 -21.79 -0.07 -10.85
N GLU A 16 -22.67 -0.94 -10.37
CA GLU A 16 -23.86 -1.37 -11.11
C GLU A 16 -24.83 -0.21 -11.27
N LEU A 17 -25.05 0.56 -10.20
CA LEU A 17 -25.85 1.79 -10.24
C LEU A 17 -25.30 2.80 -11.26
N VAL A 18 -23.98 3.00 -11.30
CA VAL A 18 -23.35 3.87 -12.33
C VAL A 18 -23.62 3.33 -13.72
N ARG A 19 -23.50 2.01 -13.96
CA ARG A 19 -23.74 1.42 -15.28
C ARG A 19 -25.19 1.54 -15.73
N GLU A 20 -26.14 1.31 -14.83
CA GLU A 20 -27.57 1.32 -15.14
C GLU A 20 -28.12 2.74 -15.34
N ARG A 21 -27.59 3.70 -14.58
CA ARG A 21 -28.18 5.05 -14.48
C ARG A 21 -27.38 6.13 -15.19
N SER A 22 -26.20 5.81 -15.74
CA SER A 22 -25.43 6.77 -16.54
C SER A 22 -25.83 6.72 -18.00
N SER A 23 -25.98 7.91 -18.61
CA SER A 23 -26.15 8.04 -20.05
C SER A 23 -24.80 7.91 -20.76
N SER A 24 -24.66 6.93 -21.65
CA SER A 24 -23.49 6.83 -22.54
C SER A 24 -23.62 7.80 -23.71
N SER A 25 -22.56 8.54 -24.03
CA SER A 25 -22.45 9.35 -25.25
C SER A 25 -21.16 9.00 -25.97
N ALA A 26 -21.28 8.62 -27.24
CA ALA A 26 -20.13 8.27 -28.08
C ALA A 26 -19.24 9.47 -28.47
N LYS A 27 -19.64 10.69 -28.07
CA LYS A 27 -18.94 11.95 -28.41
C LYS A 27 -17.98 12.43 -27.30
N HIS A 28 -17.93 11.76 -26.16
CA HIS A 28 -17.03 12.13 -25.07
C HIS A 28 -15.81 11.22 -25.06
N HIS A 29 -14.61 11.81 -25.06
CA HIS A 29 -13.33 11.09 -25.17
C HIS A 29 -12.44 11.24 -23.93
N ILE A 30 -12.86 12.05 -22.95
CA ILE A 30 -12.16 12.27 -21.68
C ILE A 30 -13.15 12.06 -20.54
N GLY A 31 -12.70 11.41 -19.46
CA GLY A 31 -13.49 11.19 -18.27
C GLY A 31 -12.64 10.86 -17.06
N ILE A 32 -13.17 11.17 -15.89
CA ILE A 32 -12.59 10.83 -14.58
C ILE A 32 -13.57 9.94 -13.81
N ALA A 33 -13.03 9.01 -13.02
CA ALA A 33 -13.80 8.10 -12.18
C ALA A 33 -13.05 7.86 -10.87
N HIS A 34 -13.78 7.45 -9.83
CA HIS A 34 -13.19 7.24 -8.51
C HIS A 34 -13.97 6.23 -7.68
N THR A 35 -13.26 5.35 -6.97
CA THR A 35 -13.81 4.50 -5.92
C THR A 35 -13.36 5.04 -4.57
N ARG A 36 -14.31 5.46 -3.73
CA ARG A 36 -14.01 6.19 -2.50
C ARG A 36 -14.05 5.29 -1.27
N TRP A 37 -12.96 5.30 -0.49
CA TRP A 37 -13.00 4.92 0.92
C TRP A 37 -13.19 6.18 1.75
N ALA A 38 -14.33 6.29 2.43
CA ALA A 38 -14.69 7.49 3.19
C ALA A 38 -13.78 7.70 4.41
N THR A 39 -12.98 8.77 4.39
CA THR A 39 -12.21 9.28 5.54
C THR A 39 -12.88 10.49 6.20
N HIS A 40 -13.46 11.39 5.39
CA HIS A 40 -14.22 12.57 5.84
C HIS A 40 -15.67 12.52 5.35
N GLY A 41 -16.64 12.61 6.25
CA GLY A 41 -18.07 12.51 5.90
C GLY A 41 -18.54 11.10 5.55
N GLY A 42 -19.84 10.85 5.71
CA GLY A 42 -20.43 9.52 5.55
C GLY A 42 -20.38 8.95 4.13
N LYS A 43 -20.69 7.65 4.01
CA LYS A 43 -20.87 6.96 2.73
C LYS A 43 -22.20 7.36 2.09
N THR A 44 -22.23 8.48 1.37
CA THR A 44 -23.41 8.99 0.65
C THR A 44 -23.07 9.42 -0.78
N ASP A 45 -24.08 9.55 -1.63
CA ASP A 45 -23.94 10.03 -3.02
C ASP A 45 -23.32 11.43 -3.06
N GLU A 46 -23.71 12.33 -2.15
CA GLU A 46 -23.19 13.70 -2.05
C GLU A 46 -21.68 13.72 -1.78
N ASN A 47 -21.21 12.79 -0.94
CA ASN A 47 -19.81 12.67 -0.58
C ASN A 47 -19.00 11.80 -1.56
N ALA A 48 -19.64 11.15 -2.53
CA ALA A 48 -18.93 10.45 -3.59
C ALA A 48 -18.25 11.45 -4.54
N HIS A 49 -17.15 11.02 -5.15
CA HIS A 49 -16.45 11.79 -6.18
C HIS A 49 -17.04 11.42 -7.56
N PRO A 50 -16.94 12.29 -8.59
CA PRO A 50 -16.29 13.61 -8.62
C PRO A 50 -17.01 14.72 -7.82
N HIS A 51 -16.25 15.72 -7.36
CA HIS A 51 -16.79 16.98 -6.85
C HIS A 51 -16.67 18.08 -7.90
N VAL A 52 -17.59 19.05 -7.84
CA VAL A 52 -17.65 20.19 -8.75
C VAL A 52 -17.48 21.51 -8.01
N ASP A 53 -16.98 22.53 -8.69
CA ASP A 53 -16.87 23.88 -8.15
C ASP A 53 -18.23 24.60 -8.08
N SER A 54 -18.24 25.92 -7.89
CA SER A 54 -19.50 26.69 -7.78
C SER A 54 -20.13 26.99 -9.13
N SER A 55 -19.32 27.14 -10.17
CA SER A 55 -19.81 27.36 -11.54
C SER A 55 -20.27 26.06 -12.21
N GLY A 56 -19.78 24.91 -11.72
CA GLY A 56 -19.99 23.60 -12.35
C GLY A 56 -19.04 23.33 -13.53
N LYS A 57 -18.08 24.23 -13.77
CA LYS A 57 -17.09 24.09 -14.85
C LYS A 57 -15.94 23.17 -14.49
N ILE A 58 -15.55 23.14 -13.21
CA ILE A 58 -14.47 22.29 -12.71
C ILE A 58 -15.08 21.03 -12.12
N ALA A 59 -14.55 19.87 -12.49
CA ALA A 59 -14.85 18.59 -11.86
C ALA A 59 -13.54 17.89 -11.49
N LEU A 60 -13.44 17.31 -10.30
CA LEU A 60 -12.24 16.60 -9.88
C LEU A 60 -12.50 15.35 -9.03
N VAL A 61 -11.53 14.44 -9.10
CA VAL A 61 -11.39 13.30 -8.20
C VAL A 61 -10.09 13.41 -7.42
N HIS A 62 -10.09 12.90 -6.19
CA HIS A 62 -9.00 13.08 -5.25
C HIS A 62 -8.73 11.80 -4.46
N ASN A 63 -7.48 11.36 -4.46
CA ASN A 63 -6.97 10.37 -3.51
C ASN A 63 -6.01 11.06 -2.54
N GLY A 64 -6.38 11.20 -1.28
CA GLY A 64 -5.58 11.93 -0.31
C GLY A 64 -6.41 12.49 0.83
N THR A 65 -5.84 13.45 1.54
CA THR A 65 -6.47 14.12 2.69
C THR A 65 -5.92 15.53 2.81
N LEU A 66 -6.81 16.50 2.99
CA LEU A 66 -6.47 17.90 3.21
C LEU A 66 -6.64 18.28 4.69
N ASN A 67 -5.53 18.52 5.38
CA ASN A 67 -5.48 18.80 6.81
C ASN A 67 -6.15 20.13 7.19
N ASN A 68 -6.00 21.16 6.35
CA ASN A 68 -6.56 22.49 6.58
C ASN A 68 -7.92 22.73 5.88
N ALA A 69 -8.63 21.66 5.50
CA ALA A 69 -9.91 21.76 4.78
C ALA A 69 -10.96 22.61 5.50
N ASN A 70 -11.05 22.53 6.83
CA ASN A 70 -12.02 23.29 7.63
C ASN A 70 -11.74 24.79 7.66
N GLU A 71 -10.48 25.19 7.57
CA GLU A 71 -10.09 26.60 7.49
C GLU A 71 -10.48 27.16 6.12
N LEU A 72 -10.02 26.52 5.06
CA LEU A 72 -10.30 26.92 3.68
C LEU A 72 -11.81 26.90 3.37
N ARG A 73 -12.56 25.92 3.90
CA ARG A 73 -14.01 25.87 3.78
C ARG A 73 -14.68 27.11 4.36
N ARG A 74 -14.31 27.53 5.58
CA ARG A 74 -14.89 28.70 6.24
C ARG A 74 -14.61 30.00 5.48
N GLU A 75 -13.41 30.12 4.92
CA GLU A 75 -13.06 31.26 4.06
C GLU A 75 -13.89 31.26 2.78
N LEU A 76 -13.98 30.13 2.06
CA LEU A 76 -14.78 30.07 0.85
C LEU A 76 -16.27 30.36 1.12
N GLN A 77 -16.79 29.91 2.28
CA GLN A 77 -18.14 30.24 2.71
C GLN A 77 -18.33 31.75 2.97
N SER A 78 -17.34 32.44 3.56
CA SER A 78 -17.42 33.89 3.76
C SER A 78 -17.34 34.68 2.44
N LEU A 79 -16.75 34.08 1.41
CA LEU A 79 -16.73 34.57 0.04
C LEU A 79 -17.99 34.19 -0.78
N GLY A 80 -18.96 33.52 -0.16
CA GLY A 80 -20.27 33.20 -0.75
C GLY A 80 -20.37 31.82 -1.41
N HIS A 81 -19.35 30.96 -1.31
CA HIS A 81 -19.43 29.61 -1.84
C HIS A 81 -20.28 28.68 -0.97
N VAL A 82 -21.22 27.97 -1.60
CA VAL A 82 -22.06 26.95 -0.95
C VAL A 82 -21.44 25.57 -1.13
N PHE A 83 -21.41 24.79 -0.05
CA PHE A 83 -20.93 23.41 -0.01
C PHE A 83 -22.09 22.43 0.06
N SER A 84 -22.01 21.39 -0.76
CA SER A 84 -23.03 20.34 -0.89
C SER A 84 -22.64 19.03 -0.19
N SER A 85 -21.38 18.93 0.24
CA SER A 85 -20.81 17.73 0.86
C SER A 85 -20.02 18.04 2.12
N GLN A 86 -19.61 16.99 2.81
CA GLN A 86 -18.76 17.07 4.01
C GLN A 86 -17.29 16.79 3.69
N THR A 87 -16.94 16.58 2.41
CA THR A 87 -15.61 16.15 2.03
C THR A 87 -14.65 17.34 1.96
N ASP A 88 -13.40 17.03 2.24
CA ASP A 88 -12.25 17.88 1.98
C ASP A 88 -12.03 18.10 0.48
N THR A 89 -12.32 17.09 -0.34
CA THR A 89 -12.22 17.17 -1.80
C THR A 89 -13.06 18.29 -2.42
N GLU A 90 -14.28 18.55 -1.92
CA GLU A 90 -15.10 19.66 -2.43
C GLU A 90 -14.42 21.03 -2.19
N VAL A 91 -13.65 21.16 -1.11
CA VAL A 91 -12.89 22.39 -0.80
C VAL A 91 -11.88 22.67 -1.90
N ILE A 92 -11.16 21.65 -2.38
CA ILE A 92 -10.20 21.78 -3.48
C ILE A 92 -10.91 22.25 -4.76
N ALA A 93 -12.06 21.63 -5.10
CA ALA A 93 -12.80 21.99 -6.32
C ALA A 93 -13.29 23.45 -6.26
N LYS A 94 -13.86 23.85 -5.12
CA LYS A 94 -14.35 25.22 -4.90
C LYS A 94 -13.20 26.24 -4.90
N LEU A 95 -12.04 25.89 -4.35
CA LEU A 95 -10.87 26.78 -4.31
C LEU A 95 -10.28 27.01 -5.71
N ILE A 96 -10.17 25.97 -6.54
CA ILE A 96 -9.73 26.10 -7.94
C ILE A 96 -10.72 26.96 -8.73
N GLY A 97 -12.02 26.67 -8.61
CA GLY A 97 -13.08 27.46 -9.26
C GLY A 97 -13.05 28.93 -8.84
N HIS A 98 -12.86 29.21 -7.54
CA HIS A 98 -12.74 30.58 -7.02
C HIS A 98 -11.63 31.38 -7.72
N TYR A 99 -10.44 30.79 -7.89
CA TYR A 99 -9.34 31.48 -8.56
C TYR A 99 -9.61 31.71 -10.05
N ARG A 100 -10.24 30.76 -10.75
CA ARG A 100 -10.65 30.93 -12.15
C ARG A 100 -11.76 31.97 -12.33
N ASP A 101 -12.72 32.04 -11.40
CA ASP A 101 -13.78 33.04 -11.45
C ASP A 101 -13.22 34.45 -11.20
N LYS A 102 -12.22 34.57 -10.32
CA LYS A 102 -11.55 35.83 -10.00
C LYS A 102 -10.68 36.35 -11.15
N ASP A 103 -10.02 35.44 -11.87
CA ASP A 103 -9.23 35.76 -13.06
C ASP A 103 -9.49 34.74 -14.17
N PRO A 104 -10.43 35.03 -15.09
CA PRO A 104 -10.78 34.15 -16.20
C PRO A 104 -9.63 33.90 -17.20
N SER A 105 -8.53 34.66 -17.12
CA SER A 105 -7.35 34.44 -17.98
C SER A 105 -6.46 33.30 -17.48
N LEU A 106 -6.63 32.85 -16.23
CA LEU A 106 -5.90 31.72 -15.68
C LEU A 106 -6.33 30.40 -16.32
N SER A 107 -5.33 29.63 -16.75
CA SER A 107 -5.52 28.24 -17.11
C SER A 107 -5.98 27.42 -15.90
N THR A 108 -6.65 26.28 -16.10
CA THR A 108 -6.98 25.38 -14.99
C THR A 108 -5.72 24.91 -14.25
N ARG A 109 -4.60 24.73 -14.95
CA ARG A 109 -3.33 24.35 -14.35
C ARG A 109 -2.81 25.42 -13.38
N ASP A 110 -2.85 26.68 -13.77
CA ASP A 110 -2.32 27.78 -12.93
C ASP A 110 -3.24 28.05 -11.74
N ALA A 111 -4.56 28.01 -11.94
CA ALA A 111 -5.51 28.08 -10.83
C ALA A 111 -5.35 26.90 -9.84
N THR A 112 -5.03 25.71 -10.37
CA THR A 112 -4.69 24.55 -9.54
C THR A 112 -3.43 24.77 -8.73
N GLU A 113 -2.36 25.31 -9.33
CA GLU A 113 -1.12 25.62 -8.62
C GLU A 113 -1.34 26.64 -7.49
N ILE A 114 -2.08 27.72 -7.76
CA ILE A 114 -2.41 28.74 -6.75
C ILE A 114 -3.24 28.13 -5.61
N ALA A 115 -4.25 27.31 -5.93
CA ALA A 115 -5.07 26.64 -4.93
C ALA A 115 -4.26 25.67 -4.06
N LEU A 116 -3.40 24.84 -4.67
CA LEU A 116 -2.62 23.84 -3.96
C LEU A 116 -1.51 24.44 -3.10
N ASN A 117 -0.99 25.61 -3.44
CA ASN A 117 -0.06 26.36 -2.57
C ASN A 117 -0.69 26.79 -1.23
N ARG A 118 -2.03 26.76 -1.13
CA ARG A 118 -2.76 27.02 0.12
C ARG A 118 -3.19 25.75 0.84
N CYS A 119 -3.01 24.60 0.21
CA CYS A 119 -3.45 23.32 0.73
C CYS A 119 -2.34 22.69 1.57
N ASP A 120 -2.69 22.23 2.78
CA ASP A 120 -1.84 21.38 3.59
C ASP A 120 -2.40 19.96 3.58
N GLY A 121 -1.60 18.98 3.16
CA GLY A 121 -2.00 17.59 3.11
C GLY A 121 -1.41 16.83 1.94
N THR A 122 -2.11 15.80 1.50
CA THR A 122 -1.69 14.92 0.40
C THR A 122 -2.79 14.80 -0.63
N TRP A 123 -2.42 14.65 -1.90
CA TRP A 123 -3.37 14.56 -2.99
C TRP A 123 -2.79 13.84 -4.22
N GLY A 124 -3.63 13.05 -4.86
CA GLY A 124 -3.52 12.62 -6.24
C GLY A 124 -4.79 13.09 -6.94
N LEU A 125 -4.68 14.10 -7.79
CA LEU A 125 -5.81 14.79 -8.41
C LEU A 125 -5.89 14.49 -9.90
N CYS A 126 -7.11 14.35 -10.39
CA CYS A 126 -7.44 14.48 -11.81
C CYS A 126 -8.58 15.48 -11.94
N ILE A 127 -8.35 16.53 -12.70
CA ILE A 127 -9.21 17.71 -12.80
C ILE A 127 -9.57 17.91 -14.27
N MET A 128 -10.86 18.10 -14.52
CA MET A 128 -11.41 18.47 -15.82
C MET A 128 -12.06 19.85 -15.73
N CYS A 129 -11.98 20.59 -16.83
CA CYS A 129 -12.61 21.91 -16.97
C CYS A 129 -13.44 21.95 -18.26
N THR A 130 -14.66 22.48 -18.20
CA THR A 130 -15.50 22.61 -19.40
C THR A 130 -14.99 23.67 -20.38
N ASP A 131 -14.20 24.64 -19.91
CA ASP A 131 -13.59 25.66 -20.77
C ASP A 131 -12.36 25.13 -21.51
N GLU A 132 -11.76 24.03 -21.03
CA GLU A 132 -10.56 23.38 -21.58
C GLU A 132 -10.86 21.87 -21.81
N PRO A 133 -11.80 21.54 -22.72
CA PRO A 133 -12.38 20.19 -22.79
C PRO A 133 -11.42 19.10 -23.27
N ASP A 134 -10.30 19.46 -23.89
CA ASP A 134 -9.26 18.56 -24.41
C ASP A 134 -8.05 18.41 -23.46
N GLU A 135 -8.18 18.91 -22.24
CA GLU A 135 -7.14 18.90 -21.21
C GLU A 135 -7.60 18.17 -19.95
N LEU A 136 -6.65 17.49 -19.31
CA LEU A 136 -6.82 16.94 -17.98
C LEU A 136 -5.63 17.36 -17.12
N VAL A 137 -5.91 18.16 -16.09
CA VAL A 137 -4.90 18.62 -15.14
C VAL A 137 -4.74 17.58 -14.04
N VAL A 138 -3.49 17.17 -13.80
CA VAL A 138 -3.13 16.21 -12.76
C VAL A 138 -2.19 16.86 -11.76
N ALA A 139 -2.33 16.50 -10.48
CA ALA A 139 -1.43 16.96 -9.44
C ALA A 139 -1.12 15.83 -8.45
N CYS A 140 0.13 15.73 -8.02
CA CYS A 140 0.62 14.67 -7.14
C CYS A 140 1.38 15.28 -5.95
N ASN A 141 0.99 14.91 -4.73
CA ASN A 141 1.73 15.22 -3.50
C ASN A 141 1.43 14.16 -2.43
N GLY A 142 2.35 13.22 -2.22
CA GLY A 142 2.26 12.20 -1.18
C GLY A 142 1.16 11.14 -1.39
N SER A 143 0.42 11.18 -2.49
CA SER A 143 -0.51 10.13 -2.93
C SER A 143 -0.13 9.70 -4.35
N PRO A 144 0.11 8.40 -4.60
CA PRO A 144 0.60 7.93 -5.91
C PRO A 144 -0.33 8.31 -7.07
N LEU A 145 0.28 8.79 -8.16
CA LEU A 145 -0.37 9.00 -9.44
C LEU A 145 0.55 8.55 -10.58
N VAL A 146 0.03 7.68 -11.45
CA VAL A 146 0.75 7.12 -12.59
C VAL A 146 -0.03 7.40 -13.88
N ILE A 147 0.72 7.74 -14.93
CA ILE A 147 0.20 8.03 -16.26
C ILE A 147 0.56 6.86 -17.18
N GLY A 148 -0.44 6.10 -17.60
CA GLY A 148 -0.28 5.00 -18.57
C GLY A 148 -0.29 5.52 -20.01
N ILE A 149 0.64 5.05 -20.82
CA ILE A 149 0.85 5.49 -22.21
C ILE A 149 0.35 4.38 -23.14
N GLY A 150 -0.87 4.50 -23.65
CA GLY A 150 -1.40 3.63 -24.69
C GLY A 150 -1.06 4.14 -26.10
N ASP A 151 -1.41 3.35 -27.11
CA ASP A 151 -1.17 3.71 -28.51
C ASP A 151 -2.14 4.80 -29.01
N ASP A 152 -3.37 4.79 -28.49
CA ASP A 152 -4.47 5.68 -28.91
C ASP A 152 -5.12 6.44 -27.75
N ARG A 153 -4.60 6.28 -26.52
CA ARG A 153 -5.16 6.90 -25.31
C ARG A 153 -4.15 6.99 -24.18
N THR A 154 -4.35 8.00 -23.33
CA THR A 154 -3.62 8.16 -22.07
C THR A 154 -4.49 7.71 -20.90
N PHE A 155 -3.91 6.99 -19.95
CA PHE A 155 -4.57 6.57 -18.72
C PHE A 155 -3.97 7.31 -17.53
N ILE A 156 -4.78 7.56 -16.51
CA ILE A 156 -4.30 8.08 -15.23
C ILE A 156 -4.92 7.24 -14.14
N ALA A 157 -4.10 6.78 -13.21
CA ALA A 157 -4.55 5.95 -12.11
C ALA A 157 -3.64 6.11 -10.89
N SER A 158 -4.11 5.67 -9.73
CA SER A 158 -3.27 5.55 -8.53
C SER A 158 -2.30 4.37 -8.58
N GLU A 159 -2.56 3.37 -9.43
CA GLU A 159 -1.70 2.20 -9.61
C GLU A 159 -1.73 1.68 -11.06
N THR A 160 -0.64 1.04 -11.49
CA THR A 160 -0.48 0.54 -12.87
C THR A 160 -1.47 -0.56 -13.24
N SER A 161 -2.00 -1.30 -12.25
CA SER A 161 -2.93 -2.41 -12.47
C SER A 161 -4.21 -1.96 -13.21
N ALA A 162 -4.64 -0.71 -13.00
CA ALA A 162 -5.86 -0.16 -13.57
C ALA A 162 -5.85 -0.13 -15.11
N PHE A 163 -4.67 -0.01 -15.71
CA PHE A 163 -4.48 0.05 -17.15
C PHE A 163 -3.53 -1.02 -17.71
N ASN A 164 -3.00 -1.93 -16.89
CA ASN A 164 -1.99 -2.92 -17.31
C ASN A 164 -2.47 -3.86 -18.45
N ARG A 165 -3.79 -4.02 -18.59
CA ARG A 165 -4.43 -4.75 -19.71
C ARG A 165 -4.38 -4.01 -21.06
N TYR A 166 -4.16 -2.70 -21.03
CA TYR A 166 -4.12 -1.84 -22.21
C TYR A 166 -2.69 -1.39 -22.54
N THR A 167 -1.90 -1.08 -21.52
CA THR A 167 -0.50 -0.70 -21.70
C THR A 167 0.34 -1.04 -20.48
N LYS A 168 1.61 -1.38 -20.72
CA LYS A 168 2.62 -1.56 -19.68
C LYS A 168 3.50 -0.33 -19.52
N ASN A 169 3.44 0.62 -20.46
CA ASN A 169 4.27 1.81 -20.41
C ASN A 169 3.61 2.84 -19.50
N PHE A 170 4.36 3.39 -18.56
CA PHE A 170 3.84 4.41 -17.65
C PHE A 170 4.90 5.40 -17.20
N ILE A 171 4.45 6.55 -16.69
CA ILE A 171 5.26 7.56 -16.00
C ILE A 171 4.68 7.72 -14.58
N SER A 172 5.50 7.60 -13.55
CA SER A 172 5.12 7.96 -12.18
C SER A 172 5.28 9.46 -11.99
N MET A 173 4.26 10.16 -11.49
CA MET A 173 4.39 11.56 -11.09
C MET A 173 5.25 11.68 -9.82
N LYS A 174 5.90 12.84 -9.68
CA LYS A 174 6.69 13.22 -8.49
C LYS A 174 5.82 14.04 -7.55
N ASP A 175 6.20 14.04 -6.28
CA ASP A 175 5.57 14.94 -5.31
C ASP A 175 5.80 16.40 -5.67
N GLY A 176 4.77 17.22 -5.53
CA GLY A 176 4.71 18.62 -5.96
C GLY A 176 4.49 18.81 -7.46
N GLU A 177 4.43 17.74 -8.26
CA GLU A 177 4.28 17.85 -9.72
C GLU A 177 2.82 18.15 -10.10
N ILE A 178 2.64 19.16 -10.96
CA ILE A 178 1.37 19.47 -11.64
C ILE A 178 1.60 19.35 -13.14
N GLY A 179 0.80 18.52 -13.81
CA GLY A 179 0.89 18.26 -15.24
C GLY A 179 -0.42 18.56 -15.97
N VAL A 180 -0.31 18.90 -17.26
CA VAL A 180 -1.45 18.97 -18.18
C VAL A 180 -1.33 17.83 -19.16
N LEU A 181 -2.39 17.06 -19.32
CA LEU A 181 -2.43 15.87 -20.17
C LEU A 181 -3.38 16.07 -21.33
N HIS A 182 -2.94 15.65 -22.51
CA HIS A 182 -3.75 15.53 -23.70
C HIS A 182 -3.86 14.06 -24.14
N ALA A 183 -4.90 13.75 -24.89
CA ALA A 183 -5.14 12.39 -25.39
C ALA A 183 -4.00 11.85 -26.26
N ASP A 184 -3.32 12.73 -27.01
CA ASP A 184 -2.19 12.39 -27.89
C ASP A 184 -0.84 12.25 -27.16
N GLY A 185 -0.80 12.51 -25.85
CA GLY A 185 0.41 12.40 -25.03
C GLY A 185 1.48 13.45 -25.32
N ARG A 186 1.18 14.53 -26.06
CA ARG A 186 2.19 15.53 -26.49
C ARG A 186 2.92 16.26 -25.36
N THR A 187 2.34 16.29 -24.16
CA THR A 187 2.90 16.94 -22.96
C THR A 187 3.70 15.98 -22.07
N LEU A 188 3.79 14.70 -22.43
CA LEU A 188 4.46 13.69 -21.61
C LEU A 188 5.98 13.74 -21.77
N ASP A 189 6.69 13.78 -20.64
CA ASP A 189 8.14 13.54 -20.61
C ASP A 189 8.44 12.03 -20.74
N LEU A 190 8.57 11.58 -21.99
CA LEU A 190 8.84 10.17 -22.31
C LEU A 190 10.21 9.67 -21.82
N THR A 191 11.12 10.55 -21.37
CA THR A 191 12.41 10.13 -20.79
C THR A 191 12.22 9.40 -19.45
N ARG A 192 11.11 9.66 -18.76
CA ARG A 192 10.72 9.01 -17.49
C ARG A 192 9.92 7.72 -17.68
N LYS A 193 9.77 7.25 -18.92
CA LYS A 193 8.96 6.07 -19.23
C LYS A 193 9.52 4.83 -18.53
N GLN A 194 8.65 4.17 -17.80
CA GLN A 194 8.88 2.90 -17.11
C GLN A 194 7.97 1.83 -17.71
N ARG A 195 8.30 0.56 -17.44
CA ARG A 195 7.50 -0.59 -17.84
C ARG A 195 6.98 -1.32 -16.61
N ALA A 196 5.66 -1.46 -16.50
CA ALA A 196 5.01 -2.16 -15.42
C ALA A 196 5.32 -3.66 -15.51
N PRO A 197 5.43 -4.37 -14.37
CA PRO A 197 5.59 -5.81 -14.37
C PRO A 197 4.34 -6.49 -14.93
N ASP A 198 4.53 -7.70 -15.46
CA ASP A 198 3.42 -8.53 -15.90
C ASP A 198 2.59 -8.94 -14.69
N GLN A 199 1.33 -8.50 -14.68
CA GLN A 199 0.40 -8.84 -13.63
C GLN A 199 -0.90 -9.32 -14.27
N GLU A 200 -1.23 -10.59 -14.01
CA GLU A 200 -2.52 -11.14 -14.38
C GLU A 200 -3.59 -10.53 -13.44
N VAL A 201 -4.37 -9.60 -13.97
CA VAL A 201 -5.47 -8.97 -13.22
C VAL A 201 -6.68 -9.88 -13.30
N LYS A 202 -6.91 -10.64 -12.24
CA LYS A 202 -8.15 -11.41 -12.09
C LYS A 202 -9.27 -10.48 -11.61
N LEU A 203 -10.37 -10.44 -12.36
CA LEU A 203 -11.53 -9.60 -12.05
C LEU A 203 -12.51 -10.27 -11.08
N SER A 204 -12.36 -11.59 -10.87
CA SER A 204 -13.25 -12.39 -10.03
C SER A 204 -12.45 -13.39 -9.18
N PRO A 205 -12.92 -13.68 -7.95
CA PRO A 205 -12.37 -14.74 -7.11
C PRO A 205 -12.78 -16.16 -7.56
N ASP A 206 -13.54 -16.32 -8.66
CA ASP A 206 -13.99 -17.61 -9.18
C ASP A 206 -12.87 -18.69 -9.18
N PRO A 207 -13.16 -19.93 -8.72
CA PRO A 207 -14.47 -20.47 -8.30
C PRO A 207 -14.86 -20.18 -6.85
N PHE A 208 -14.16 -19.27 -6.16
CA PHE A 208 -14.48 -18.93 -4.77
C PHE A 208 -15.51 -17.81 -4.68
N PRO A 209 -16.39 -17.80 -3.66
CA PRO A 209 -17.35 -16.72 -3.44
C PRO A 209 -16.68 -15.38 -3.08
N HIS A 210 -15.50 -15.40 -2.45
CA HIS A 210 -14.82 -14.20 -1.96
C HIS A 210 -13.30 -14.28 -2.16
N TRP A 211 -12.66 -13.13 -2.39
CA TRP A 211 -11.20 -13.02 -2.47
C TRP A 211 -10.50 -13.53 -1.22
N THR A 212 -11.02 -13.19 -0.03
CA THR A 212 -10.46 -13.64 1.25
C THR A 212 -10.34 -15.15 1.32
N LEU A 213 -11.38 -15.88 0.91
CA LEU A 213 -11.36 -17.35 0.94
C LEU A 213 -10.37 -17.92 -0.09
N LYS A 214 -10.38 -17.39 -1.31
CA LYS A 214 -9.41 -17.77 -2.35
C LYS A 214 -7.99 -17.59 -1.84
N GLU A 215 -7.70 -16.43 -1.26
CA GLU A 215 -6.36 -16.04 -0.81
C GLU A 215 -5.93 -16.82 0.43
N CYS A 216 -6.86 -17.20 1.31
CA CYS A 216 -6.61 -18.16 2.39
C CYS A 216 -6.17 -19.52 1.85
N VAL A 217 -6.83 -20.03 0.80
CA VAL A 217 -6.51 -21.34 0.19
C VAL A 217 -5.20 -21.31 -0.60
N GLU A 218 -4.81 -20.16 -1.15
CA GLU A 218 -3.54 -19.97 -1.88
C GLU A 218 -2.29 -19.93 -0.99
N GLN A 219 -2.44 -19.86 0.34
CA GLN A 219 -1.32 -19.67 1.27
C GLN A 219 -0.19 -20.71 1.17
N PRO A 220 -0.44 -22.03 1.04
CA PRO A 220 0.63 -23.01 0.85
C PRO A 220 1.54 -22.67 -0.34
N GLU A 221 0.92 -22.32 -1.47
CA GLU A 221 1.65 -21.96 -2.69
C GLU A 221 2.33 -20.59 -2.55
N ALA A 222 1.67 -19.62 -1.91
CA ALA A 222 2.26 -18.31 -1.62
C ALA A 222 3.50 -18.42 -0.73
N ILE A 223 3.48 -19.30 0.29
CA ILE A 223 4.64 -19.60 1.14
C ILE A 223 5.75 -20.25 0.30
N ALA A 224 5.42 -21.21 -0.58
CA ALA A 224 6.42 -21.82 -1.47
C ALA A 224 7.09 -20.78 -2.39
N ARG A 225 6.32 -19.82 -2.94
CA ARG A 225 6.86 -18.67 -3.70
C ARG A 225 7.74 -17.75 -2.84
N ALA A 226 7.36 -17.51 -1.59
CA ALA A 226 8.14 -16.70 -0.65
C ALA A 226 9.50 -17.34 -0.31
N LEU A 227 9.57 -18.68 -0.27
CA LEU A 227 10.79 -19.48 -0.17
C LEU A 227 11.56 -19.57 -1.50
N GLY A 228 11.04 -18.97 -2.57
CA GLY A 228 11.61 -19.00 -3.91
C GLY A 228 11.64 -20.40 -4.55
N PHE A 229 10.73 -21.30 -4.14
CA PHE A 229 10.75 -22.71 -4.55
C PHE A 229 12.12 -23.39 -4.32
N GLY A 230 12.80 -23.04 -3.23
CA GLY A 230 14.16 -23.51 -2.91
C GLY A 230 15.28 -22.57 -3.36
N GLY A 231 14.97 -21.51 -4.12
CA GLY A 231 15.97 -20.52 -4.55
C GLY A 231 16.47 -19.59 -3.43
N ARG A 232 15.72 -19.42 -2.33
CA ARG A 232 16.13 -18.60 -1.17
C ARG A 232 16.60 -19.41 0.04
N LEU A 233 16.29 -20.70 0.04
CA LEU A 233 16.55 -21.61 1.16
C LEU A 233 17.01 -22.95 0.59
N SER A 234 18.28 -23.28 0.82
CA SER A 234 18.85 -24.61 0.61
C SER A 234 19.18 -25.26 1.95
N SER A 235 19.55 -26.55 1.92
CA SER A 235 19.93 -27.29 3.13
C SER A 235 21.10 -26.65 3.89
N ASP A 236 22.01 -26.00 3.17
CA ASP A 236 23.24 -25.41 3.71
C ASP A 236 23.12 -23.90 3.95
N ARG A 237 22.37 -23.17 3.11
CA ARG A 237 22.47 -21.70 3.05
C ARG A 237 21.15 -20.99 2.84
N ILE A 238 21.05 -19.78 3.41
CA ILE A 238 20.05 -18.78 3.03
C ILE A 238 20.62 -17.84 1.99
N LEU A 239 19.90 -17.66 0.88
CA LEU A 239 20.26 -16.77 -0.22
C LEU A 239 19.17 -15.72 -0.43
N LEU A 240 19.50 -14.46 -0.21
CA LEU A 240 18.61 -13.33 -0.40
C LEU A 240 19.37 -12.30 -1.24
N GLY A 241 19.32 -12.46 -2.57
CA GLY A 241 20.20 -11.72 -3.49
C GLY A 241 20.28 -10.20 -3.28
N GLY A 242 19.18 -9.56 -2.88
CA GLY A 242 19.18 -8.13 -2.53
C GLY A 242 20.04 -7.80 -1.30
N LEU A 243 20.07 -8.68 -0.30
CA LEU A 243 20.89 -8.51 0.91
C LEU A 243 22.31 -9.04 0.70
N ASP A 244 22.50 -10.14 -0.04
CA ASP A 244 23.82 -10.69 -0.38
C ASP A 244 24.68 -9.66 -1.13
N ALA A 245 24.09 -8.88 -2.03
CA ALA A 245 24.77 -7.79 -2.73
C ALA A 245 25.26 -6.66 -1.80
N ASN A 246 24.76 -6.61 -0.55
CA ASN A 246 25.06 -5.59 0.45
C ASN A 246 25.70 -6.19 1.71
N LEU A 247 26.28 -7.40 1.62
CA LEU A 247 26.78 -8.17 2.76
C LEU A 247 27.73 -7.37 3.67
N GLU A 248 28.68 -6.64 3.09
CA GLU A 248 29.67 -5.88 3.86
C GLU A 248 29.03 -4.78 4.72
N ARG A 249 28.03 -4.08 4.16
CA ARG A 249 27.29 -3.04 4.87
C ARG A 249 26.38 -3.66 5.94
N LEU A 250 25.66 -4.70 5.58
CA LEU A 250 24.65 -5.31 6.45
C LEU A 250 25.26 -6.10 7.61
N SER A 251 26.45 -6.66 7.45
CA SER A 251 27.14 -7.42 8.51
C SER A 251 27.55 -6.55 9.70
N LYS A 252 27.60 -5.22 9.55
CA LYS A 252 27.93 -4.26 10.60
C LYS A 252 26.74 -3.93 11.51
N ILE A 253 25.51 -4.28 11.11
CA ILE A 253 24.31 -3.95 11.86
C ILE A 253 24.25 -4.77 13.15
N LYS A 254 24.13 -4.08 14.29
CA LYS A 254 23.99 -4.65 15.63
C LYS A 254 22.64 -4.36 16.25
N TYR A 255 22.00 -3.25 15.88
CA TYR A 255 20.72 -2.83 16.43
C TYR A 255 19.68 -2.77 15.32
N MET A 256 18.59 -3.53 15.49
CA MET A 256 17.55 -3.66 14.47
C MET A 256 16.22 -3.11 14.97
N THR A 257 15.68 -2.14 14.26
CA THR A 257 14.30 -1.68 14.44
C THR A 257 13.43 -2.25 13.32
N LEU A 258 12.27 -2.81 13.66
CA LEU A 258 11.22 -3.15 12.71
C LEU A 258 10.06 -2.18 12.85
N SER A 259 9.50 -1.69 11.74
CA SER A 259 8.37 -0.76 11.78
C SER A 259 7.34 -1.08 10.71
N ALA A 260 6.08 -1.10 11.11
CA ALA A 260 4.93 -1.46 10.27
C ALA A 260 3.61 -1.04 10.94
N CYS A 261 2.48 -1.18 10.23
CA CYS A 261 1.15 -0.96 10.79
C CYS A 261 0.31 -2.25 10.75
N GLY A 262 -0.64 -2.40 11.70
CA GLY A 262 -1.67 -3.44 11.68
C GLY A 262 -1.13 -4.88 11.54
N THR A 263 -1.65 -5.65 10.58
CA THR A 263 -1.23 -7.05 10.38
C THR A 263 0.27 -7.19 10.08
N SER A 264 0.88 -6.21 9.40
CA SER A 264 2.33 -6.22 9.16
C SER A 264 3.14 -5.95 10.43
N LEU A 265 2.60 -5.17 11.39
CA LEU A 265 3.21 -5.01 12.72
C LEU A 265 3.20 -6.33 13.50
N ASN A 266 2.14 -7.13 13.40
CA ASN A 266 2.10 -8.45 14.02
C ASN A 266 3.19 -9.38 13.44
N ALA A 267 3.45 -9.31 12.14
CA ALA A 267 4.56 -10.03 11.51
C ALA A 267 5.94 -9.52 11.99
N SER A 268 6.10 -8.20 12.16
CA SER A 268 7.30 -7.60 12.74
C SER A 268 7.55 -8.02 14.18
N LYS A 269 6.50 -8.10 15.02
CA LYS A 269 6.59 -8.60 16.40
C LYS A 269 7.02 -10.07 16.46
N TYR A 270 6.54 -10.88 15.51
CA TYR A 270 7.04 -12.26 15.34
C TYR A 270 8.53 -12.29 15.04
N ALA A 271 8.94 -11.51 14.03
CA ALA A 271 10.33 -11.43 13.62
C ALA A 271 11.25 -10.92 14.73
N GLU A 272 10.82 -9.94 15.53
CA GLU A 272 11.56 -9.44 16.68
C GLU A 272 11.91 -10.57 17.66
N ARG A 273 10.91 -11.36 18.08
CA ARG A 273 11.14 -12.49 19.00
C ARG A 273 12.06 -13.53 18.37
N LEU A 274 11.85 -13.84 17.09
CA LEU A 274 12.67 -14.81 16.38
C LEU A 274 14.13 -14.36 16.25
N MET A 275 14.37 -13.10 15.88
CA MET A 275 15.71 -12.53 15.76
C MET A 275 16.42 -12.45 17.12
N LYS A 276 15.68 -12.20 18.21
CA LYS A 276 16.19 -12.31 19.60
C LYS A 276 16.59 -13.75 19.93
N HIS A 277 15.71 -14.72 19.66
CA HIS A 277 15.96 -16.14 19.92
C HIS A 277 17.19 -16.67 19.16
N LEU A 278 17.35 -16.28 17.90
CA LEU A 278 18.52 -16.64 17.10
C LEU A 278 19.79 -15.85 17.47
N GLY A 279 19.67 -14.78 18.26
CA GLY A 279 20.78 -13.86 18.53
C GLY A 279 21.31 -13.22 17.24
N SER A 280 20.43 -12.90 16.30
CA SER A 280 20.82 -12.30 15.01
C SER A 280 21.40 -10.89 15.18
N PHE A 281 21.01 -10.19 16.24
CA PHE A 281 21.41 -8.82 16.58
C PHE A 281 21.71 -8.71 18.08
N ASP A 282 22.24 -7.57 18.53
CA ASP A 282 22.41 -7.25 19.95
C ASP A 282 21.10 -6.76 20.56
N THR A 283 20.37 -5.90 19.83
CA THR A 283 19.03 -5.46 20.19
C THR A 283 18.09 -5.54 18.98
N VAL A 284 16.85 -5.93 19.23
CA VAL A 284 15.76 -5.91 18.24
C VAL A 284 14.50 -5.33 18.88
N THR A 285 13.83 -4.42 18.19
CA THR A 285 12.56 -3.82 18.64
C THR A 285 11.61 -3.68 17.47
N SER A 286 10.32 -3.93 17.68
CA SER A 286 9.26 -3.59 16.72
C SER A 286 8.35 -2.50 17.26
N ILE A 287 8.00 -1.53 16.42
CA ILE A 287 7.22 -0.33 16.79
C ILE A 287 6.15 -0.10 15.71
N ASP A 288 4.97 0.39 16.10
CA ASP A 288 3.99 0.84 15.10
C ASP A 288 4.54 2.03 14.33
N ALA A 289 4.48 2.00 13.00
CA ALA A 289 4.98 3.09 12.18
C ALA A 289 4.27 4.42 12.43
N ALA A 290 2.99 4.37 12.84
CA ALA A 290 2.23 5.56 13.20
C ALA A 290 2.83 6.28 14.42
N GLU A 291 3.44 5.53 15.35
CA GLU A 291 4.04 6.04 16.60
C GLU A 291 5.56 6.19 16.50
N THR A 292 6.19 5.68 15.44
CA THR A 292 7.64 5.71 15.29
C THR A 292 8.12 7.12 14.95
N GLU A 293 8.97 7.66 15.81
CA GLU A 293 9.66 8.93 15.67
C GLU A 293 11.17 8.73 15.45
N VAL A 294 11.85 9.82 15.08
CA VAL A 294 13.30 9.82 14.85
C VAL A 294 14.10 9.37 16.09
N LYS A 295 13.59 9.63 17.30
CA LYS A 295 14.23 9.27 18.57
C LYS A 295 14.23 7.77 18.87
N ASP A 296 13.38 7.01 18.19
CA ASP A 296 13.24 5.57 18.42
C ASP A 296 14.32 4.75 17.68
N PHE A 297 15.06 5.37 16.77
CA PHE A 297 16.24 4.75 16.17
C PHE A 297 17.41 4.78 17.16
N PRO A 298 18.07 3.63 17.40
CA PRO A 298 19.25 3.56 18.26
C PRO A 298 20.29 4.64 17.91
N ASN A 299 20.58 5.51 18.88
CA ASN A 299 21.61 6.53 18.75
C ASN A 299 22.97 5.92 19.12
N THR A 300 23.71 5.50 18.11
CA THR A 300 25.03 4.87 18.25
C THR A 300 26.12 5.83 17.79
N ASN A 301 27.32 5.70 18.36
CA ASN A 301 28.49 6.46 17.86
C ASN A 301 28.85 6.06 16.42
N GLU A 302 28.50 4.83 16.03
CA GLU A 302 28.75 4.24 14.72
C GLU A 302 27.43 4.12 13.94
N LYS A 303 27.17 5.05 13.03
CA LYS A 303 25.89 5.14 12.28
C LYS A 303 25.54 3.86 11.50
N HIS A 304 26.55 3.08 11.11
CA HIS A 304 26.38 1.85 10.33
C HIS A 304 25.94 0.63 11.16
N GLU A 305 25.88 0.76 12.49
CA GLU A 305 25.43 -0.32 13.37
C GLU A 305 23.90 -0.40 13.50
N THR A 306 23.18 0.61 13.02
CA THR A 306 21.72 0.69 13.13
C THR A 306 21.04 0.35 11.81
N GLY A 307 20.12 -0.60 11.87
CA GLY A 307 19.29 -1.04 10.77
C GLY A 307 17.81 -0.82 11.03
N LEU A 308 17.06 -0.54 9.97
CA LEU A 308 15.59 -0.50 9.97
C LEU A 308 15.07 -1.49 8.94
N ILE A 309 14.11 -2.33 9.34
CA ILE A 309 13.28 -3.12 8.42
C ILE A 309 11.86 -2.57 8.47
N VAL A 310 11.37 -2.05 7.34
CA VAL A 310 9.96 -1.71 7.20
C VAL A 310 9.18 -2.84 6.54
N VAL A 311 7.97 -3.12 7.04
CA VAL A 311 7.12 -4.20 6.50
C VAL A 311 5.79 -3.62 6.02
N SER A 312 5.46 -3.81 4.75
CA SER A 312 4.20 -3.32 4.17
C SER A 312 3.77 -4.19 2.99
N GLN A 313 2.55 -4.71 3.00
CA GLN A 313 2.02 -5.48 1.87
C GLN A 313 1.98 -4.64 0.60
N SER A 314 1.37 -3.45 0.66
CA SER A 314 1.17 -2.58 -0.50
C SER A 314 2.44 -1.84 -0.89
N GLY A 315 3.34 -1.59 0.06
CA GLY A 315 4.49 -0.71 -0.15
C GLY A 315 4.09 0.76 -0.34
N GLU A 316 2.85 1.13 0.01
CA GLU A 316 2.29 2.48 -0.17
C GLU A 316 1.80 3.09 1.17
N THR A 317 1.95 2.37 2.29
CA THR A 317 1.49 2.85 3.61
C THR A 317 2.27 4.09 4.04
N LYS A 318 1.60 5.24 4.14
CA LYS A 318 2.25 6.55 4.37
C LYS A 318 3.03 6.64 5.67
N ASP A 319 2.47 6.16 6.78
CA ASP A 319 3.19 6.15 8.06
C ASP A 319 4.50 5.35 7.96
N VAL A 320 4.47 4.23 7.26
CA VAL A 320 5.68 3.42 7.03
C VAL A 320 6.68 4.16 6.12
N HIS A 321 6.22 4.82 5.07
CA HIS A 321 7.09 5.62 4.20
C HIS A 321 7.72 6.81 4.94
N ARG A 322 6.97 7.49 5.82
CA ARG A 322 7.48 8.54 6.71
C ARG A 322 8.64 8.02 7.56
N VAL A 323 8.49 6.83 8.14
CA VAL A 323 9.55 6.18 8.94
C VAL A 323 10.79 5.90 8.09
N VAL A 324 10.63 5.48 6.82
CA VAL A 324 11.74 5.31 5.88
C VAL A 324 12.50 6.62 5.69
N LEU A 325 11.81 7.72 5.41
CA LEU A 325 12.44 9.03 5.20
C LEU A 325 13.18 9.51 6.45
N ASN A 326 12.52 9.45 7.61
CA ASN A 326 13.09 9.81 8.91
C ASN A 326 14.38 9.03 9.23
N ALA A 327 14.42 7.74 8.89
CA ALA A 327 15.57 6.88 9.09
C ALA A 327 16.72 7.23 8.12
N MET A 328 16.39 7.48 6.85
CA MET A 328 17.38 7.89 5.84
C MET A 328 18.04 9.23 6.19
N ASP A 329 17.28 10.19 6.71
CA ASP A 329 17.81 11.48 7.20
C ASP A 329 18.81 11.33 8.36
N ARG A 330 18.83 10.18 9.02
CA ARG A 330 19.77 9.81 10.09
C ARG A 330 20.87 8.84 9.64
N ASP A 331 20.98 8.59 8.34
CA ASP A 331 21.88 7.59 7.73
C ASP A 331 21.67 6.14 8.24
N VAL A 332 20.48 5.83 8.76
CA VAL A 332 20.14 4.46 9.19
C VAL A 332 20.05 3.57 7.94
N THR A 333 20.55 2.34 8.04
CA THR A 333 20.44 1.40 6.92
C THR A 333 19.01 0.85 6.82
N VAL A 334 18.26 1.33 5.84
CA VAL A 334 16.85 0.95 5.64
C VAL A 334 16.71 -0.20 4.64
N MET A 335 15.96 -1.23 5.04
CA MET A 335 15.55 -2.37 4.25
C MET A 335 14.02 -2.45 4.25
N SER A 336 13.43 -3.02 3.20
CA SER A 336 11.98 -3.23 3.12
C SER A 336 11.59 -4.69 2.88
N VAL A 337 10.47 -5.10 3.48
CA VAL A 337 9.77 -6.35 3.17
C VAL A 337 8.41 -5.98 2.60
N VAL A 338 8.27 -6.10 1.28
CA VAL A 338 7.09 -5.65 0.54
C VAL A 338 6.58 -6.70 -0.43
N ASN A 339 5.30 -6.65 -0.79
CA ASN A 339 4.74 -7.59 -1.76
C ASN A 339 4.61 -6.96 -3.16
N ALA A 340 4.30 -5.66 -3.25
CA ALA A 340 4.17 -4.96 -4.52
C ALA A 340 5.53 -4.52 -5.10
N VAL A 341 5.87 -5.08 -6.26
CA VAL A 341 7.08 -4.73 -7.01
C VAL A 341 7.00 -3.30 -7.51
N GLY A 342 8.06 -2.53 -7.26
CA GLY A 342 8.14 -1.14 -7.70
C GLY A 342 7.18 -0.19 -6.99
N SER A 343 6.63 -0.56 -5.82
CA SER A 343 5.87 0.33 -4.93
C SER A 343 6.71 1.51 -4.42
N LEU A 344 6.06 2.54 -3.88
CA LEU A 344 6.73 3.72 -3.31
C LEU A 344 7.86 3.34 -2.35
N ILE A 345 7.57 2.52 -1.33
CA ILE A 345 8.57 2.07 -0.36
C ILE A 345 9.69 1.27 -1.04
N ALA A 346 9.39 0.40 -2.00
CA ALA A 346 10.41 -0.36 -2.73
C ALA A 346 11.36 0.55 -3.53
N ARG A 347 10.80 1.56 -4.22
CA ARG A 347 11.57 2.55 -5.00
C ARG A 347 12.40 3.46 -4.12
N THR A 348 11.89 3.81 -2.93
CA THR A 348 12.60 4.63 -1.95
C THR A 348 13.74 3.84 -1.30
N THR A 349 13.50 2.64 -0.75
CA THR A 349 14.56 1.91 -0.02
C THR A 349 15.63 1.31 -0.92
N LYS A 350 15.27 0.83 -2.12
CA LYS A 350 16.16 0.14 -3.08
C LYS A 350 16.91 -1.08 -2.51
N LEU A 351 16.59 -1.48 -1.28
CA LEU A 351 17.16 -2.59 -0.55
C LEU A 351 16.03 -3.27 0.23
N GLY A 352 15.92 -4.59 0.11
CA GLY A 352 14.82 -5.33 0.69
C GLY A 352 14.61 -6.72 0.11
N VAL A 353 13.51 -7.36 0.51
CA VAL A 353 13.10 -8.68 0.06
C VAL A 353 11.61 -8.69 -0.27
N TYR A 354 11.26 -9.13 -1.48
CA TYR A 354 9.87 -9.27 -1.88
C TYR A 354 9.20 -10.51 -1.28
N CYS A 355 7.97 -10.36 -0.78
CA CYS A 355 7.17 -11.46 -0.23
C CYS A 355 6.78 -12.49 -1.29
N ASN A 356 6.57 -12.08 -2.54
CA ASN A 356 6.12 -12.94 -3.65
C ASN A 356 4.80 -13.67 -3.35
N ALA A 357 3.90 -13.06 -2.56
CA ALA A 357 2.60 -13.63 -2.24
C ALA A 357 1.67 -13.69 -3.46
N GLY A 358 1.96 -12.90 -4.50
CA GLY A 358 1.02 -12.57 -5.57
C GLY A 358 0.09 -11.43 -5.16
N ARG A 359 -0.79 -10.99 -6.06
CA ARG A 359 -1.75 -9.91 -5.75
C ARG A 359 -2.72 -10.37 -4.65
N GLU A 360 -2.88 -9.55 -3.62
CA GLU A 360 -3.89 -9.71 -2.57
C GLU A 360 -4.97 -8.67 -2.83
N ASN A 361 -6.21 -9.12 -3.02
CA ASN A 361 -7.38 -8.30 -3.30
C ASN A 361 -8.30 -8.21 -2.09
N ALA A 362 -8.24 -9.17 -1.17
CA ALA A 362 -8.96 -9.07 0.09
C ALA A 362 -8.47 -7.88 0.91
N VAL A 363 -9.39 -7.18 1.55
CA VAL A 363 -9.07 -6.08 2.48
C VAL A 363 -8.34 -6.63 3.72
N ALA A 364 -8.84 -7.75 4.26
CA ALA A 364 -8.16 -8.46 5.34
C ALA A 364 -6.95 -9.21 4.78
N SER A 365 -5.76 -8.85 5.27
CA SER A 365 -4.52 -9.48 4.80
C SER A 365 -4.39 -10.92 5.29
N THR A 366 -4.18 -11.86 4.37
CA THR A 366 -4.12 -13.31 4.66
C THR A 366 -2.76 -13.86 4.24
N LYS A 367 -2.58 -14.15 2.94
CA LYS A 367 -1.34 -14.67 2.38
C LYS A 367 -0.18 -13.69 2.47
N ALA A 368 -0.43 -12.38 2.49
CA ALA A 368 0.66 -11.44 2.73
C ALA A 368 1.22 -11.57 4.15
N PHE A 369 0.39 -11.82 5.17
CA PHE A 369 0.87 -12.07 6.54
C PHE A 369 1.77 -13.31 6.61
N THR A 370 1.33 -14.45 6.08
CA THR A 370 2.11 -15.70 6.16
C THR A 370 3.40 -15.62 5.36
N THR A 371 3.40 -14.93 4.22
CA THR A 371 4.61 -14.72 3.43
C THR A 371 5.55 -13.68 4.07
N GLN A 372 5.03 -12.64 4.73
CA GLN A 372 5.84 -11.72 5.53
C GLN A 372 6.56 -12.46 6.66
N ILE A 373 5.86 -13.29 7.43
CA ILE A 373 6.47 -14.15 8.46
C ILE A 373 7.57 -15.03 7.86
N THR A 374 7.29 -15.68 6.73
CA THR A 374 8.24 -16.56 6.05
C THR A 374 9.49 -15.80 5.63
N VAL A 375 9.34 -14.64 5.00
CA VAL A 375 10.47 -13.81 4.55
C VAL A 375 11.25 -13.22 5.72
N LEU A 376 10.57 -12.76 6.77
CA LEU A 376 11.24 -12.24 7.97
C LEU A 376 12.04 -13.34 8.68
N ALA A 377 11.55 -14.59 8.68
CA ALA A 377 12.30 -15.73 9.19
C ALA A 377 13.54 -16.03 8.35
N LEU A 378 13.44 -15.94 7.01
CA LEU A 378 14.61 -16.04 6.13
C LEU A 378 15.62 -14.91 6.40
N ILE A 379 15.16 -13.68 6.59
CA ILE A 379 16.03 -12.54 6.93
C ILE A 379 16.73 -12.79 8.28
N ALA A 380 15.99 -13.23 9.30
CA ALA A 380 16.56 -13.54 10.61
C ALA A 380 17.66 -14.59 10.54
N LEU A 381 17.43 -15.68 9.78
CA LEU A 381 18.42 -16.72 9.52
C LEU A 381 19.60 -16.21 8.68
N TRP A 382 19.36 -15.36 7.69
CA TRP A 382 20.42 -14.77 6.86
C TRP A 382 21.36 -13.90 7.72
N PHE A 383 20.82 -13.04 8.60
CA PHE A 383 21.65 -12.25 9.52
C PHE A 383 22.40 -13.11 10.53
N ARG A 384 21.77 -14.15 11.09
CA ARG A 384 22.44 -15.13 11.96
C ARG A 384 23.61 -15.80 11.25
N GLN A 385 23.37 -16.30 10.03
CA GLN A 385 24.37 -16.92 9.18
C GLN A 385 25.53 -15.96 8.90
N THR A 386 25.24 -14.72 8.52
CA THR A 386 26.24 -13.69 8.28
C THR A 386 27.06 -13.41 9.54
N ARG A 387 26.43 -13.28 10.70
CA ARG A 387 27.11 -13.05 11.98
C ARG A 387 28.02 -14.23 12.36
N ASP A 388 27.58 -15.47 12.16
CA ASP A 388 28.42 -16.66 12.35
C ASP A 388 29.64 -16.66 11.44
N LEU A 389 29.46 -16.35 10.15
CA LEU A 389 30.54 -16.26 9.18
C LEU A 389 31.58 -15.20 9.58
N MET A 390 31.13 -14.00 9.98
CA MET A 390 32.03 -12.93 10.44
C MET A 390 32.80 -13.29 11.72
N GLN A 391 32.28 -14.23 12.52
CA GLN A 391 32.93 -14.74 13.73
C GLN A 391 33.77 -15.99 13.48
N GLY A 392 33.95 -16.42 12.22
CA GLY A 392 34.70 -17.63 11.86
C GLY A 392 34.04 -18.93 12.32
N ARG A 393 32.75 -18.91 12.64
CA ARG A 393 31.99 -20.10 13.05
C ARG A 393 31.43 -20.80 11.82
N LYS A 394 31.64 -22.11 11.69
CA LYS A 394 30.92 -22.91 10.70
C LYS A 394 29.43 -22.94 11.10
N SER A 395 28.55 -22.40 10.24
CA SER A 395 27.08 -22.40 10.37
C SER A 395 26.59 -23.78 10.85
N SER A 396 25.67 -23.96 11.79
CA SER A 396 24.53 -23.15 12.27
C SER A 396 24.12 -23.66 13.66
N SER A 397 23.58 -22.81 14.53
CA SER A 397 23.02 -23.28 15.82
C SER A 397 21.94 -24.35 15.59
N THR A 398 21.74 -25.27 16.54
CA THR A 398 20.68 -26.29 16.46
C THR A 398 19.32 -25.67 16.15
N GLU A 399 19.04 -24.50 16.72
CA GLU A 399 17.82 -23.73 16.49
C GLU A 399 17.72 -23.21 15.04
N SER A 400 18.83 -22.73 14.47
CA SER A 400 18.86 -22.32 13.05
C SER A 400 18.61 -23.50 12.11
N ILE A 401 19.15 -24.69 12.42
CA ILE A 401 18.91 -25.92 11.63
C ILE A 401 17.43 -26.30 11.70
N ARG A 402 16.86 -26.37 12.90
CA ARG A 402 15.44 -26.70 13.12
C ARG A 402 14.52 -25.74 12.38
N LEU A 403 14.81 -24.45 12.42
CA LEU A 403 14.00 -23.45 11.72
C LEU A 403 14.09 -23.60 10.20
N LYS A 404 15.29 -23.85 9.64
CA LYS A 404 15.43 -24.14 8.21
C LYS A 404 14.59 -25.35 7.80
N GLU A 405 14.66 -26.44 8.58
CA GLU A 405 13.85 -27.64 8.32
C GLU A 405 12.34 -27.37 8.42
N ALA A 406 11.92 -26.61 9.43
CA ALA A 406 10.52 -26.20 9.59
C ALA A 406 10.04 -25.35 8.39
N LEU A 407 10.84 -24.39 7.94
CA LEU A 407 10.52 -23.55 6.78
C LEU A 407 10.41 -24.37 5.49
N MET A 408 11.30 -25.34 5.26
CA MET A 408 11.21 -26.23 4.09
C MET A 408 9.91 -27.05 4.08
N ARG A 409 9.42 -27.46 5.27
CA ARG A 409 8.18 -28.23 5.40
C ARG A 409 6.92 -27.35 5.48
N LEU A 410 7.08 -26.05 5.72
CA LEU A 410 5.99 -25.12 6.01
C LEU A 410 4.87 -25.12 4.95
N PRO A 411 5.14 -25.11 3.63
CA PRO A 411 4.07 -25.19 2.64
C PRO A 411 3.17 -26.42 2.83
N ILE A 412 3.79 -27.58 3.12
CA ILE A 412 3.09 -28.86 3.29
C ILE A 412 2.32 -28.87 4.60
N THR A 413 2.97 -28.49 5.72
CA THR A 413 2.31 -28.48 7.03
C THR A 413 1.17 -27.47 7.08
N PHE A 414 1.30 -26.32 6.41
CA PHE A 414 0.21 -25.37 6.25
C PHE A 414 -0.94 -25.96 5.43
N GLY A 415 -0.65 -26.62 4.31
CA GLY A 415 -1.67 -27.32 3.52
C GLY A 415 -2.40 -28.42 4.31
N MET A 416 -1.70 -29.12 5.21
CA MET A 416 -2.32 -30.07 6.14
C MET A 416 -3.19 -29.37 7.18
N ALA A 417 -2.73 -28.26 7.75
CA ALA A 417 -3.52 -27.48 8.70
C ALA A 417 -4.81 -26.94 8.06
N MET A 418 -4.78 -26.56 6.78
CA MET A 418 -5.99 -26.12 6.06
C MET A 418 -7.09 -27.19 5.97
N LYS A 419 -6.77 -28.48 6.19
CA LYS A 419 -7.77 -29.56 6.26
C LYS A 419 -8.65 -29.49 7.51
N THR A 420 -8.31 -28.64 8.50
CA THR A 420 -9.14 -28.42 9.69
C THR A 420 -10.28 -27.41 9.47
N ARG A 421 -10.43 -26.86 8.25
CA ARG A 421 -11.47 -25.89 7.91
C ARG A 421 -12.90 -26.35 8.26
N PRO A 422 -13.32 -27.62 8.07
CA PRO A 422 -14.64 -28.07 8.52
C PRO A 422 -14.84 -27.90 10.03
N GLN A 423 -13.82 -28.20 10.85
CA GLN A 423 -13.86 -27.98 12.29
C GLN A 423 -13.89 -26.48 12.63
N CYS A 424 -13.17 -25.64 11.89
CA CYS A 424 -13.25 -24.19 12.07
C CYS A 424 -14.66 -23.65 11.82
N LEU A 425 -15.40 -24.21 10.85
CA LEU A 425 -16.79 -23.84 10.59
C LEU A 425 -17.70 -24.16 11.79
N GLU A 426 -17.51 -25.30 12.46
CA GLU A 426 -18.27 -25.63 13.68
C GLU A 426 -18.01 -24.62 14.80
N VAL A 427 -16.77 -24.14 14.94
CA VAL A 427 -16.45 -23.08 15.91
C VAL A 427 -17.05 -21.74 15.46
N ALA A 428 -16.99 -21.40 14.17
CA ALA A 428 -17.62 -20.21 13.60
C ALA A 428 -19.12 -20.15 13.88
N GLN A 429 -19.83 -21.26 13.69
CA GLN A 429 -21.26 -21.37 14.00
C GLN A 429 -21.56 -21.09 15.48
N ARG A 430 -20.68 -21.48 16.40
CA ARG A 430 -20.82 -21.21 17.84
C ARG A 430 -20.52 -19.74 18.22
N LEU A 431 -19.71 -19.06 17.42
CA LEU A 431 -19.31 -17.67 17.66
C LEU A 431 -20.16 -16.64 16.90
N LYS A 432 -20.94 -17.04 15.89
CA LYS A 432 -21.73 -16.16 15.02
C LYS A 432 -22.55 -15.11 15.78
N ASP A 433 -23.19 -15.51 16.87
CA ASP A 433 -24.09 -14.64 17.66
C ASP A 433 -23.39 -14.02 18.88
N LYS A 434 -22.05 -14.00 18.89
CA LYS A 434 -21.25 -13.41 19.98
C LYS A 434 -20.74 -12.04 19.58
N GLU A 435 -21.02 -11.04 20.42
CA GLU A 435 -20.54 -9.67 20.20
C GLU A 435 -19.08 -9.48 20.60
N HIS A 436 -18.57 -10.37 21.46
CA HIS A 436 -17.22 -10.28 22.03
C HIS A 436 -16.54 -11.65 22.02
N CYS A 437 -15.25 -11.65 21.71
CA CYS A 437 -14.41 -12.83 21.77
C CYS A 437 -13.04 -12.44 22.35
N PHE A 438 -12.60 -13.14 23.40
CA PHE A 438 -11.26 -13.01 23.94
C PHE A 438 -10.39 -14.15 23.42
N VAL A 439 -9.21 -13.78 22.94
CA VAL A 439 -8.26 -14.74 22.38
C VAL A 439 -6.98 -14.59 23.16
N LEU A 440 -6.55 -15.67 23.79
CA LEU A 440 -5.47 -15.68 24.75
C LEU A 440 -4.40 -16.66 24.27
N GLY A 441 -3.15 -16.21 24.28
CA GLY A 441 -1.99 -17.05 24.06
C GLY A 441 -0.83 -16.60 24.94
N LYS A 442 0.16 -17.47 25.11
CA LYS A 442 1.41 -17.18 25.83
C LYS A 442 2.60 -17.73 25.05
N GLY A 443 3.76 -17.09 25.20
CA GLY A 443 5.00 -17.53 24.54
C GLY A 443 4.87 -17.57 23.01
N GLU A 444 5.24 -18.70 22.39
CA GLU A 444 5.11 -18.91 20.94
C GLU A 444 3.64 -19.10 20.49
N ILE A 445 2.69 -19.30 21.41
CA ILE A 445 1.26 -19.48 21.14
C ILE A 445 0.48 -18.15 21.20
N ASP A 446 1.08 -17.09 21.76
CA ASP A 446 0.57 -15.69 21.73
C ASP A 446 0.29 -15.18 20.30
N PHE A 447 0.83 -15.86 19.29
CA PHE A 447 0.59 -15.59 17.87
C PHE A 447 -0.80 -15.99 17.38
N MET A 448 -1.47 -17.00 17.98
CA MET A 448 -2.86 -17.32 17.61
C MET A 448 -3.84 -16.23 18.08
N SER A 449 -3.53 -15.53 19.18
CA SER A 449 -4.28 -14.35 19.63
C SER A 449 -4.10 -13.12 18.75
N LEU A 450 -2.92 -12.95 18.12
CA LEU A 450 -2.66 -11.88 17.15
C LEU A 450 -3.26 -12.17 15.75
N LEU A 451 -3.59 -13.43 15.47
CA LEU A 451 -4.14 -13.93 14.20
C LEU A 451 -5.68 -13.90 14.14
N PHE A 452 -6.35 -13.98 15.29
CA PHE A 452 -7.79 -14.17 15.37
C PHE A 452 -8.65 -13.14 14.61
N PRO A 453 -8.31 -11.82 14.59
CA PRO A 453 -9.14 -10.82 13.90
C PRO A 453 -9.20 -11.00 12.38
N VAL A 454 -8.22 -11.69 11.79
CA VAL A 454 -8.09 -11.83 10.33
C VAL A 454 -8.87 -13.04 9.81
N TRP A 455 -9.03 -14.08 10.61
CA TRP A 455 -9.50 -15.39 10.14
C TRP A 455 -10.94 -15.70 10.52
N PHE A 456 -11.47 -15.15 11.63
CA PHE A 456 -12.80 -15.54 12.12
C PHE A 456 -13.98 -14.82 11.48
N VAL A 457 -13.75 -13.72 10.77
CA VAL A 457 -14.83 -12.87 10.23
C VAL A 457 -15.46 -13.46 8.95
N TYR A 458 -14.87 -14.53 8.37
CA TYR A 458 -15.24 -14.99 7.02
C TYR A 458 -15.46 -16.51 6.88
N PHE A 459 -15.57 -17.25 8.00
CA PHE A 459 -15.94 -18.68 7.99
C PHE A 459 -17.38 -18.91 8.42
#